data_AF-A0A364JSR3-F1
#
_entry.id   AF-A0A364JSR3-F1
#
_cell.length_a   1.000
_cell.length_b   1.000
_cell.length_c   1.000
_cell.angle_alpha   90.00
_cell.angle_beta   90.00
_cell.angle_gamma   90.00
#
_symmetry.space_group_name_H-M   'P 1'
#
loop_
_entity.id
_entity.type
_entity.pdbx_description
1 polymer ?
#
loop_
_entity_poly.entity_id
_entity_poly.type
_entity_poly.pdbx_seq_one_letter_code
_entity_poly.pdbx_strand_id
1 'polypeptide(L)'
;MANSVKRRRSPKPRINETIGGGFFVFRRGKKTGRVGVRGVLPFEHGSIEQAAAEATRLAKLFPGETFEVFQTSGVVALCAPATEAEALEERAAA
;
A
#
# COMPACT_ATOMS: atom_id res chain seq x y z
N MET A 1 33.95 9.59 9.04
CA MET A 1 33.33 9.38 7.71
C MET A 1 31.95 8.79 7.93
N ALA A 2 30.87 9.48 7.54
CA ALA A 2 29.51 9.06 7.83
C ALA A 2 29.13 7.81 7.02
N ASN A 3 28.66 6.77 7.71
CA ASN A 3 28.17 5.54 7.09
C ASN A 3 26.84 5.83 6.39
N SER A 4 26.85 5.99 5.07
CA SER A 4 25.64 6.15 4.28
C SER A 4 24.82 4.87 4.36
N VAL A 5 23.70 4.89 5.08
CA VAL A 5 22.72 3.81 5.08
C VAL A 5 22.21 3.68 3.64
N LYS A 6 22.62 2.62 2.93
CA LYS A 6 22.12 2.33 1.59
C LYS A 6 20.60 2.14 1.66
N ARG A 7 19.83 3.17 1.27
CA ARG A 7 18.38 3.06 1.13
C ARG A 7 18.08 1.91 0.18
N ARG A 8 17.39 0.87 0.66
CA ARG A 8 16.85 -0.19 -0.21
C ARG A 8 15.93 0.50 -1.21
N ARG A 9 16.28 0.44 -2.50
CA ARG A 9 15.41 0.98 -3.56
C ARG A 9 14.13 0.15 -3.56
N SER A 10 12.99 0.80 -3.41
CA SER A 10 11.70 0.14 -3.66
C SER A 10 11.69 -0.41 -5.09
N PRO A 11 11.02 -1.56 -5.33
CA PRO A 11 10.87 -2.09 -6.68
C PRO A 11 10.29 -1.01 -7.61
N LYS A 12 10.74 -0.99 -8.87
CA LYS A 12 10.08 -0.13 -9.88
C LYS A 12 8.60 -0.56 -9.99
N PRO A 13 7.68 0.39 -10.24
CA PRO A 13 6.29 0.05 -10.53
C PRO A 13 6.20 -0.99 -11.64
N ARG A 14 5.31 -1.96 -11.48
CA ARG A 14 5.06 -2.94 -12.55
C ARG A 14 4.33 -2.27 -13.71
N ILE A 15 4.42 -2.87 -14.90
CA ILE A 15 3.71 -2.39 -16.07
C ILE A 15 2.20 -2.39 -15.75
N ASN A 16 1.54 -1.26 -16.03
CA ASN A 16 0.13 -0.96 -15.74
C ASN A 16 -0.24 -0.80 -14.26
N GLU A 17 0.74 -0.74 -13.36
CA GLU A 17 0.51 -0.50 -11.94
C GLU A 17 0.41 1.00 -11.66
N THR A 18 -0.66 1.42 -10.99
CA THR A 18 -0.87 2.80 -10.59
C THR A 18 -0.56 2.96 -9.11
N ILE A 19 0.71 3.23 -8.79
CA ILE A 19 1.14 3.47 -7.41
C ILE A 19 0.40 4.69 -6.84
N GLY A 20 -0.18 4.56 -5.65
CA GLY A 20 -1.03 5.56 -5.01
C GLY A 20 -2.49 5.57 -5.50
N GLY A 21 -2.91 4.61 -6.32
CA GLY A 21 -4.30 4.48 -6.79
C GLY A 21 -5.30 4.08 -5.70
N GLY A 22 -4.84 3.48 -4.60
CA GLY A 22 -5.65 3.16 -3.43
C GLY A 22 -6.56 1.94 -3.56
N PHE A 23 -6.60 1.27 -4.72
CA PHE A 23 -7.39 0.05 -4.95
C PHE A 23 -6.49 -1.17 -5.13
N PHE A 24 -6.84 -2.27 -4.45
CA PHE A 24 -6.06 -3.50 -4.45
C PHE A 24 -6.95 -4.72 -4.68
N VAL A 25 -6.43 -5.71 -5.40
CA VAL A 25 -7.10 -7.00 -5.56
C VAL A 25 -6.32 -8.07 -4.80
N PHE A 26 -7.01 -8.80 -3.93
CA PHE A 26 -6.40 -9.89 -3.18
C PHE A 26 -7.18 -11.19 -3.30
N ARG A 27 -6.45 -12.31 -3.27
CA ARG A 27 -7.04 -13.63 -3.13
C ARG A 27 -7.35 -13.93 -1.66
N ARG A 28 -8.54 -14.47 -1.40
CA ARG A 28 -8.89 -15.03 -0.09
C ARG A 28 -8.50 -16.50 0.04
N GLY A 29 -8.00 -16.87 1.20
CA GLY A 29 -7.71 -18.27 1.52
C GLY A 29 -9.00 -19.05 1.78
N LYS A 30 -9.21 -20.16 1.06
CA LYS A 30 -10.42 -21.01 1.20
C LYS A 30 -10.68 -21.54 2.62
N LYS A 31 -9.61 -21.84 3.36
CA LYS A 31 -9.71 -22.43 4.71
C LYS A 31 -10.00 -21.41 5.81
N THR A 32 -9.41 -20.22 5.71
CA THR A 32 -9.43 -19.22 6.80
C THR A 32 -10.22 -17.96 6.46
N GLY A 33 -10.59 -17.78 5.19
CA GLY A 33 -11.17 -16.55 4.67
C GLY A 33 -10.23 -15.35 4.69
N ARG A 34 -8.98 -15.50 5.16
CA ARG A 34 -8.05 -14.38 5.30
C ARG A 34 -7.47 -13.98 3.95
N VAL A 35 -7.17 -12.68 3.82
CA VAL A 35 -6.41 -12.12 2.70
C VAL A 35 -5.01 -12.73 2.68
N GLY A 36 -4.63 -13.35 1.56
CA GLY A 36 -3.31 -13.97 1.41
C GLY A 36 -2.31 -13.05 0.72
N VAL A 37 -1.23 -12.67 1.41
CA VAL A 37 -0.11 -11.92 0.82
C VAL A 37 1.09 -12.87 0.72
N ARG A 38 1.37 -13.42 -0.46
CA ARG A 38 2.47 -14.37 -0.70
C ARG A 38 3.82 -13.67 -0.88
N GLY A 39 4.17 -12.73 0.01
CA GLY A 39 5.46 -12.05 0.02
C GLY A 39 5.74 -11.10 -1.16
N VAL A 40 4.78 -10.92 -2.07
CA VAL A 40 4.85 -9.96 -3.18
C VAL A 40 3.91 -8.80 -2.88
N LEU A 41 4.35 -7.58 -3.20
CA LEU A 41 3.51 -6.40 -3.07
C LEU A 41 2.25 -6.57 -3.95
N PRO A 42 1.05 -6.27 -3.41
CA PRO A 42 -0.17 -6.29 -4.22
C PRO A 42 -0.07 -5.27 -5.33
N PHE A 43 -0.72 -5.56 -6.45
CA PHE A 43 -0.83 -4.59 -7.54
C PHE A 43 -1.82 -3.50 -7.14
N GLU A 44 -1.49 -2.26 -7.43
CA GLU A 44 -2.34 -1.12 -7.16
C GLU A 44 -3.01 -0.61 -8.44
N HIS A 45 -4.32 -0.39 -8.36
CA HIS A 45 -5.15 0.08 -9.45
C HIS A 45 -5.61 1.52 -9.19
N GLY A 46 -5.76 2.30 -10.25
CA GLY A 46 -6.14 3.71 -10.15
C GLY A 46 -7.63 3.94 -9.92
N SER A 47 -8.47 2.93 -10.15
CA SER A 47 -9.93 3.04 -9.98
C SER A 47 -10.56 1.71 -9.57
N ILE A 48 -11.80 1.79 -9.05
CA ILE A 48 -12.58 0.61 -8.69
C ILE A 48 -12.92 -0.25 -9.91
N GLU A 49 -13.18 0.35 -11.07
CA GLU A 49 -13.49 -0.35 -12.31
C GLU A 49 -12.28 -1.15 -12.81
N GLN A 50 -11.08 -0.56 -12.74
CA GLN A 50 -9.84 -1.26 -13.09
C GLN A 50 -9.58 -2.45 -12.16
N ALA A 51 -9.78 -2.27 -10.85
CA ALA A 51 -9.62 -3.34 -9.88
C ALA A 51 -10.67 -4.45 -10.05
N ALA A 52 -11.93 -4.09 -10.36
CA ALA A 52 -13.01 -5.05 -10.61
C ALA A 52 -12.77 -5.86 -11.90
N ALA A 53 -12.27 -5.21 -12.96
CA ALA A 53 -11.86 -5.88 -14.18
C ALA A 53 -10.72 -6.88 -13.91
N GLU A 54 -9.75 -6.51 -13.08
CA GLU A 54 -8.66 -7.40 -12.70
C GLU A 54 -9.15 -8.57 -11.84
N ALA A 55 -10.01 -8.33 -10.84
CA ALA A 55 -10.61 -9.39 -10.05
C ALA A 55 -11.37 -10.39 -10.93
N THR A 56 -12.10 -9.89 -11.94
CA THR A 56 -12.81 -10.71 -12.92
C THR A 56 -11.83 -11.53 -13.77
N ARG A 57 -10.74 -10.91 -14.26
CA ARG A 57 -9.69 -11.60 -15.01
C ARG A 57 -9.05 -12.71 -14.19
N LEU A 58 -8.74 -12.45 -12.93
CA LEU A 58 -8.14 -13.42 -12.01
C LEU A 58 -9.10 -14.57 -11.67
N ALA A 59 -10.39 -14.29 -11.47
CA ALA A 59 -11.40 -15.33 -11.24
C ALA A 59 -11.54 -16.28 -12.45
N LYS A 60 -11.43 -15.75 -13.68
CA LYS A 60 -11.38 -16.58 -14.90
C LYS A 60 -10.10 -17.41 -14.99
N LEU A 61 -8.96 -16.84 -14.61
CA LEU A 61 -7.66 -17.50 -14.68
C LEU A 61 -7.49 -18.58 -13.61
N PHE A 62 -8.12 -18.42 -12.44
CA PHE A 62 -8.03 -19.34 -11.31
C PHE A 62 -9.44 -19.76 -10.83
N PRO A 63 -10.09 -20.71 -11.52
CA PRO A 63 -11.43 -21.16 -11.16
C PRO A 63 -11.51 -21.69 -9.72
N GLY A 64 -12.56 -21.29 -9.00
CA GLY A 64 -12.79 -21.70 -7.62
C GLY A 64 -11.96 -20.96 -6.57
N GLU A 65 -11.16 -19.96 -6.96
CA GLU A 65 -10.55 -19.00 -6.03
C GLU A 65 -11.43 -17.75 -5.92
N THR A 66 -11.42 -17.11 -4.75
CA THR A 66 -12.14 -15.85 -4.51
C THR A 66 -11.15 -14.68 -4.52
N PHE A 67 -11.47 -13.66 -5.30
CA PHE A 67 -10.74 -12.40 -5.36
C PHE A 67 -11.63 -11.26 -4.90
N GLU A 68 -11.14 -10.45 -3.99
CA GLU A 68 -11.84 -9.29 -3.44
C GLU A 68 -11.09 -8.00 -3.76
N VAL A 69 -11.86 -6.96 -4.05
CA VAL A 69 -11.36 -5.60 -4.26
C VAL A 69 -11.42 -4.85 -2.93
N PHE A 70 -10.29 -4.27 -2.54
CA PHE A 70 -10.16 -3.42 -1.37
C PHE A 70 -9.85 -1.99 -1.80
N GLN A 71 -10.38 -1.03 -1.05
CA GLN A 71 -10.10 0.39 -1.22
C GLN A 71 -9.52 0.95 0.07
N THR A 72 -8.53 1.83 -0.08
CA THR A 72 -7.99 2.62 1.01
C THR A 72 -9.05 3.62 1.47
N SER A 73 -9.46 3.54 2.74
CA SER A 73 -10.46 4.44 3.34
C SER A 73 -9.85 5.58 4.15
N GLY A 74 -8.58 5.47 4.54
CA GLY A 74 -7.88 6.49 5.31
C GLY A 74 -6.39 6.20 5.42
N VAL A 75 -5.61 7.24 5.68
CA VAL A 75 -4.15 7.18 5.84
C VAL A 75 -3.77 7.93 7.11
N VAL A 76 -2.96 7.30 7.96
CA VAL A 76 -2.34 7.96 9.12
C VAL A 76 -0.84 8.02 8.87
N ALA A 77 -0.31 9.23 8.72
CA ALA A 77 1.11 9.47 8.64
C ALA A 77 1.61 9.96 10.00
N LEU A 78 2.62 9.30 10.56
CA LEU A 78 3.36 9.85 11.68
C LEU A 78 4.23 10.98 11.13
N CYS A 79 3.94 12.22 11.51
CA CYS A 79 4.93 13.28 11.40
C CYS A 79 6.00 12.96 12.46
N ALA A 80 7.28 12.89 12.08
CA ALA A 80 8.33 12.89 13.08
C ALA A 80 8.10 14.11 14.00
N PRO A 81 8.23 14.00 15.33
CA PRO A 81 8.06 15.16 16.18
C PRO A 81 9.00 16.24 15.65
N ALA A 82 8.46 17.44 15.41
CA ALA A 82 9.26 18.61 15.11
C ALA A 82 10.39 18.61 16.14
N THR A 83 11.63 18.55 15.67
CA THR A 83 12.80 18.64 16.54
C THR A 83 12.61 19.81 17.49
N GLU A 84 12.96 19.62 18.76
CA GLU A 84 12.75 20.50 19.93
C GLU A 84 13.17 21.98 19.77
N ALA A 85 13.65 22.40 18.59
CA ALA A 85 13.99 23.76 18.22
C ALA A 85 12.80 24.72 18.20
N GLU A 86 11.58 24.29 17.86
CA GLU A 86 10.40 25.20 17.87
C GLU A 86 9.79 25.39 19.27
N ALA A 87 10.10 24.51 20.23
CA ALA A 87 9.56 24.59 21.60
C ALA A 87 10.32 25.57 22.52
N LEU A 88 11.49 26.06 22.11
CA LEU A 88 12.28 27.02 22.89
C LEU A 88 11.86 28.48 22.61
N GLU A 89 11.32 28.77 21.43
CA GLU A 89 10.97 30.14 21.03
C GLU A 89 9.68 30.62 21.71
N GLU A 90 8.73 29.73 21.97
CA GLU A 90 7.49 30.06 22.70
C GLU A 90 7.70 30.26 24.22
N ARG A 91 8.81 29.74 24.78
CA ARG A 91 9.17 29.98 26.20
C ARG A 91 10.04 31.22 26.43
N ALA A 92 10.61 31.80 25.38
CA ALA A 92 11.37 33.05 25.47
C ALA A 92 10.49 34.30 25.24
N ALA A 93 9.24 34.11 24.81
CA ALA A 93 8.26 35.17 24.55
C ALA A 93 7.15 35.28 25.61
N ALA A 94 7.24 34.54 26.71
CA ALA A 94 6.35 34.59 27.88
C ALA A 94 7.12 35.00 29.14
#